data_AF-A0A7R9LUZ1-F1
#
_entry.id   AF-A0A7R9LUZ1-F1
#
_cell.length_a   1.000
_cell.length_b   1.000
_cell.length_c   1.000
_cell.angle_alpha   90.00
_cell.angle_beta   90.00
_cell.angle_gamma   90.00
#
_symmetry.space_group_name_H-M   'P 1'
#
loop_
_entity.id
_entity.type
_entity.pdbx_description
1 polymer ?
#
loop_
_entity_poly.entity_id
_entity_poly.type
_entity_poly.pdbx_seq_one_letter_code
_entity_poly.pdbx_strand_id
1 'polypeptide(L)'
;SRYFTWLVIVVWGAAPTFIPHWLWAESLFNAWFVCVMLRYAISLNTTFLINSVAHMYGMKPYDKNIASVEANVRQFMVGEGFHNYHHTFPNDYSASELGAIDSFNPQTAFIDMFAAIGW
;
A
#
# COMPACT_ATOMS: atom_id res chain seq x y z
N SER A 1 3.68 -21.26 -5.92
CA SER A 1 2.64 -20.89 -4.93
C SER A 1 2.44 -21.94 -3.82
N ARG A 2 3.46 -22.74 -3.43
CA ARG A 2 3.31 -23.92 -2.55
C ARG A 2 2.53 -23.67 -1.24
N TYR A 3 2.71 -22.50 -0.63
CA TYR A 3 2.08 -22.14 0.65
C TYR A 3 1.09 -20.97 0.55
N PHE A 4 0.88 -20.42 -0.65
CA PHE A 4 0.11 -19.18 -0.84
C PHE A 4 -1.31 -19.30 -0.29
N THR A 5 -2.03 -20.35 -0.66
CA THR A 5 -3.41 -20.59 -0.20
C THR A 5 -3.49 -20.70 1.32
N TRP A 6 -2.55 -21.42 1.94
CA TRP A 6 -2.50 -21.55 3.40
C TRP A 6 -2.20 -20.22 4.09
N LEU A 7 -1.25 -19.43 3.58
CA LEU A 7 -0.94 -18.11 4.12
C LEU A 7 -2.14 -17.16 4.01
N VAL A 8 -2.89 -17.18 2.91
CA VAL A 8 -4.09 -16.35 2.76
C VAL A 8 -5.16 -16.74 3.77
N ILE A 9 -5.46 -18.04 3.91
CA ILE A 9 -6.45 -18.51 4.87
C ILE A 9 -6.08 -18.07 6.30
N VAL A 10 -4.80 -18.22 6.67
CA VAL A 10 -4.32 -17.90 8.01
C VAL A 10 -4.20 -16.40 8.25
N VAL A 11 -3.42 -15.67 7.44
CA VAL A 11 -3.03 -14.28 7.70
C VAL A 11 -4.12 -13.29 7.27
N TRP A 12 -4.79 -13.54 6.16
CA TRP A 12 -5.82 -12.62 5.67
C TRP A 12 -7.19 -12.86 6.32
N GLY A 13 -7.53 -14.12 6.63
CA GLY A 13 -8.85 -14.50 7.18
C GLY A 13 -8.85 -14.88 8.66
N ALA A 14 -8.23 -16.01 9.02
CA ALA A 14 -8.37 -16.61 10.34
C ALA A 14 -7.78 -15.74 11.46
N ALA A 15 -6.53 -15.30 11.32
CA ALA A 15 -5.85 -14.47 12.31
C ALA A 15 -6.63 -13.17 12.62
N PRO A 16 -7.03 -12.35 11.64
CA PRO A 16 -7.81 -11.14 11.90
C PRO A 16 -9.25 -11.41 12.39
N THR A 17 -9.76 -12.65 12.30
CA THR A 17 -11.06 -13.02 12.89
C THR A 17 -10.91 -13.44 14.35
N PHE A 18 -9.95 -14.33 14.66
CA PHE A 18 -9.83 -14.94 15.99
C PHE A 18 -9.01 -14.10 16.97
N ILE A 19 -8.02 -13.32 16.51
CA ILE A 19 -7.21 -12.47 17.41
C ILE A 19 -8.10 -11.43 18.13
N PRO A 20 -8.96 -10.66 17.44
CA PRO A 20 -9.87 -9.73 18.12
C PRO A 20 -10.82 -10.40 19.11
N HIS A 21 -11.34 -11.56 18.71
CA HIS A 21 -12.25 -12.34 19.54
C HIS A 21 -11.60 -12.79 20.85
N TRP A 22 -10.34 -13.22 20.81
CA TRP A 22 -9.64 -13.70 22.00
C TRP A 22 -9.03 -12.59 22.86
N LEU A 23 -8.50 -11.52 22.25
CA LEU A 23 -7.77 -10.50 22.98
C LEU A 23 -8.66 -9.44 23.61
N TRP A 24 -9.81 -9.13 23.01
CA TRP A 24 -10.74 -8.10 23.53
C TRP A 24 -12.21 -8.47 23.39
N ALA A 25 -12.52 -9.77 23.31
CA ALA A 25 -13.88 -10.31 23.32
C ALA A 25 -14.79 -9.76 22.19
N GLU A 26 -14.22 -9.41 21.03
CA GLU A 26 -15.01 -9.01 19.86
C GLU A 26 -15.91 -10.16 19.39
N SER A 27 -17.11 -9.85 18.89
CA SER A 27 -17.98 -10.90 18.35
C SER A 27 -17.37 -11.48 17.06
N LEU A 28 -17.47 -12.79 16.84
CA LEU A 28 -16.97 -13.43 15.61
C LEU A 28 -17.60 -12.82 14.34
N PHE A 29 -18.86 -12.39 14.44
CA PHE A 29 -19.56 -11.72 13.34
C PHE A 29 -18.91 -10.38 12.99
N ASN A 30 -18.71 -9.50 13.99
CA ASN A 30 -18.05 -8.22 13.77
C ASN A 30 -16.60 -8.40 13.32
N ALA A 31 -15.85 -9.32 13.93
CA ALA A 31 -14.46 -9.59 13.56
C ALA A 31 -14.34 -10.01 12.09
N TRP A 32 -15.23 -10.89 11.61
CA TRP A 32 -15.25 -11.27 10.19
C TRP A 32 -15.63 -10.11 9.27
N PHE A 33 -16.75 -9.43 9.52
CA PHE A 33 -17.23 -8.40 8.58
C PHE A 33 -16.41 -7.11 8.62
N VAL A 34 -15.87 -6.72 9.77
CA VAL A 34 -15.11 -5.48 9.94
C VAL A 34 -13.61 -5.74 9.73
N CYS A 35 -13.00 -6.61 10.54
CA CYS A 35 -11.55 -6.81 10.54
C CYS A 35 -11.06 -7.55 9.29
N VAL A 36 -11.89 -8.40 8.68
CA VAL A 36 -11.56 -9.10 7.41
C VAL A 36 -12.16 -8.37 6.22
N MET A 37 -13.48 -8.37 6.08
CA MET A 37 -14.13 -7.99 4.82
C MET A 37 -14.05 -6.50 4.53
N LEU A 38 -14.41 -5.64 5.49
CA LEU A 38 -14.34 -4.19 5.32
C LEU A 38 -12.89 -3.74 5.13
N ARG A 39 -11.96 -4.21 5.98
CA ARG A 39 -10.52 -3.95 5.81
C ARG A 39 -10.05 -4.32 4.41
N TYR A 40 -10.42 -5.51 3.92
CA TYR A 40 -10.03 -5.98 2.60
C TYR A 40 -10.62 -5.12 1.48
N ALA A 41 -11.90 -4.77 1.57
CA ALA A 41 -12.55 -3.89 0.61
C ALA A 41 -11.86 -2.52 0.54
N ILE A 42 -11.52 -1.93 1.69
CA ILE A 42 -10.78 -0.67 1.76
C ILE A 42 -9.41 -0.83 1.09
N SER A 43 -8.63 -1.85 1.45
CA SER A 43 -7.30 -2.09 0.87
C SER A 43 -7.34 -2.26 -0.66
N LEU A 44 -8.32 -3.00 -1.18
CA LEU A 44 -8.51 -3.16 -2.62
C LEU A 44 -8.84 -1.83 -3.29
N ASN A 45 -9.78 -1.07 -2.74
CA ASN A 45 -10.17 0.23 -3.30
C ASN A 45 -9.02 1.22 -3.27
N THR A 46 -8.23 1.27 -2.20
CA THR A 46 -7.01 2.11 -2.14
C THR A 46 -6.01 1.70 -3.23
N THR A 47 -5.81 0.40 -3.44
CA THR A 47 -4.90 -0.11 -4.49
C THR A 47 -5.39 0.28 -5.89
N PHE A 48 -6.68 0.09 -6.18
CA PHE A 48 -7.26 0.44 -7.47
C PHE A 48 -7.39 1.96 -7.69
N LEU A 49 -7.50 2.74 -6.61
CA LEU A 49 -7.46 4.19 -6.68
C LEU A 49 -6.12 4.67 -7.26
N ILE A 50 -5.00 4.05 -6.87
CA ILE A 50 -3.69 4.37 -7.42
C ILE A 50 -3.66 4.15 -8.93
N ASN A 51 -4.11 2.97 -9.38
CA ASN A 51 -4.16 2.63 -10.80
C ASN A 51 -5.09 3.53 -11.63
N SER A 52 -6.08 4.17 -11.01
CA SER A 52 -6.95 5.12 -11.69
C SER A 52 -6.41 6.55 -11.62
N VAL A 53 -6.27 7.12 -10.41
CA VAL A 53 -5.89 8.52 -10.22
C VAL A 53 -4.48 8.80 -10.72
N ALA A 54 -3.51 7.93 -10.43
CA ALA A 54 -2.11 8.14 -10.79
C ALA A 54 -1.80 7.83 -12.27
N HIS A 55 -2.83 7.55 -13.07
CA HIS A 55 -2.76 7.47 -14.53
C HIS A 55 -3.63 8.51 -15.24
N MET A 56 -4.42 9.31 -14.49
CA MET A 56 -5.38 10.25 -15.08
C MET A 56 -5.18 11.69 -14.63
N TYR A 57 -4.84 11.93 -13.35
CA TYR A 57 -4.93 13.25 -12.74
C TYR A 57 -3.64 13.67 -12.03
N GLY A 58 -2.78 14.38 -12.76
CA GLY A 58 -1.49 14.80 -12.23
C GLY A 58 -0.55 15.39 -13.28
N MET A 59 0.71 15.55 -12.89
CA MET A 59 1.77 16.12 -13.73
C MET A 59 2.71 15.03 -14.26
N LYS A 60 3.42 15.29 -15.36
CA LYS A 60 4.46 14.39 -15.92
C LYS A 60 5.82 15.09 -15.97
N PRO A 61 6.49 15.27 -14.81
CA PRO A 61 7.76 15.98 -14.77
C PRO A 61 8.95 15.16 -15.29
N TYR A 62 8.89 13.83 -15.29
CA TYR A 62 10.02 12.96 -15.66
C TYR A 62 9.89 12.39 -17.07
N ASP A 63 8.79 11.70 -17.39
CA ASP A 63 8.50 11.22 -18.76
C ASP A 63 7.07 11.59 -19.18
N LYS A 64 6.97 12.39 -20.24
CA LYS A 64 5.69 12.88 -20.81
C LYS A 64 5.02 11.87 -21.73
N ASN A 65 5.75 10.85 -22.19
CA ASN A 65 5.29 9.88 -23.19
C ASN A 65 4.57 8.68 -22.58
N ILE A 66 4.72 8.44 -21.27
CA ILE A 66 4.01 7.38 -20.54
C ILE A 66 2.70 7.90 -19.94
N ALA A 67 1.76 7.00 -19.63
CA ALA A 67 0.45 7.37 -19.09
C ALA A 67 0.51 7.82 -17.62
N SER A 68 1.46 7.31 -16.83
CA SER A 68 1.54 7.59 -15.40
C SER A 68 1.83 9.06 -15.11
N VAL A 69 1.29 9.55 -14.00
CA VAL A 69 1.41 10.93 -13.54
C VAL A 69 1.80 10.99 -12.06
N GLU A 70 2.46 12.08 -11.68
CA GLU A 70 2.56 12.53 -10.29
C GLU A 70 1.19 13.03 -9.83
N ALA A 71 0.50 12.24 -9.03
CA ALA A 71 -0.85 12.56 -8.60
C ALA A 71 -0.88 13.87 -7.79
N ASN A 72 -1.87 14.73 -8.05
CA ASN A 72 -2.06 15.96 -7.27
C ASN A 72 -2.33 15.67 -5.79
N VAL A 73 -2.92 14.51 -5.50
CA VAL A 73 -3.26 14.02 -4.16
C VAL A 73 -2.25 12.98 -3.64
N ARG A 74 -1.03 12.95 -4.19
CA ARG A 74 -0.01 11.93 -3.89
C ARG A 74 0.28 11.70 -2.40
N GLN A 75 0.18 12.74 -1.57
CA GLN A 75 0.37 12.64 -0.12
C GLN A 75 -0.66 11.71 0.57
N PHE A 76 -1.85 11.53 -0.02
CA PHE A 76 -2.89 10.64 0.50
C PHE A 76 -2.79 9.22 -0.06
N MET A 77 -1.83 8.97 -0.94
CA MET A 77 -1.68 7.70 -1.67
C MET A 77 -0.58 6.82 -1.07
N VAL A 78 -0.19 7.11 0.18
CA VAL A 78 0.68 6.24 1.01
C VAL A 78 1.94 5.85 0.22
N GLY A 79 2.72 6.82 -0.24
CA GLY A 79 3.94 6.59 -1.03
C GLY A 79 3.77 6.29 -2.52
N GLU A 80 2.60 5.85 -2.97
CA GLU A 80 2.40 5.36 -4.36
C GLU A 80 1.96 6.45 -5.35
N GLY A 81 1.80 7.69 -4.88
CA GLY A 81 1.33 8.80 -5.69
C GLY A 81 2.37 9.39 -6.65
N PHE A 82 3.65 9.01 -6.50
CA PHE A 82 4.76 9.46 -7.34
C PHE A 82 4.93 8.59 -8.58
N HIS A 83 3.83 8.40 -9.31
CA HIS A 83 3.72 7.32 -10.29
C HIS A 83 4.41 7.64 -11.62
N ASN A 84 4.62 8.92 -11.96
CA ASN A 84 5.45 9.26 -13.12
C ASN A 84 6.91 8.94 -12.84
N TYR A 85 7.40 9.28 -11.64
CA TYR A 85 8.73 8.92 -11.18
C TYR A 85 8.91 7.41 -11.15
N HIS A 86 8.00 6.69 -10.49
CA HIS A 86 8.05 5.24 -10.34
C HIS A 86 8.16 4.51 -11.68
N HIS A 87 7.37 4.89 -12.68
CA HIS A 87 7.44 4.27 -14.02
C HIS A 87 8.67 4.72 -14.82
N THR A 88 9.22 5.91 -14.57
CA THR A 88 10.43 6.40 -15.24
C THR A 88 11.69 5.75 -14.67
N PHE A 89 11.72 5.52 -13.36
CA PHE A 89 12.85 4.96 -12.61
C PHE A 89 12.41 3.72 -11.80
N PRO A 90 12.04 2.61 -12.47
CA PRO A 90 11.44 1.44 -11.79
C PRO A 90 12.40 0.70 -10.85
N ASN A 91 13.70 1.01 -10.90
CA ASN A 91 14.72 0.40 -10.05
C ASN A 91 14.97 1.20 -8.75
N ASP A 92 14.34 2.37 -8.58
CA ASP A 92 14.46 3.13 -7.35
C ASP A 92 13.57 2.53 -6.26
N TYR A 93 14.17 2.12 -5.13
CA TYR A 93 13.46 1.49 -4.02
C TYR A 93 12.45 2.41 -3.33
N SER A 94 12.65 3.72 -3.39
CA SER A 94 11.75 4.71 -2.80
C SER A 94 10.55 4.98 -3.68
N ALA A 95 10.60 4.66 -4.97
CA ALA A 95 9.55 4.97 -5.96
C ALA A 95 9.15 6.47 -6.00
N SER A 96 9.96 7.36 -5.43
CA SER A 96 9.68 8.79 -5.31
C SER A 96 10.97 9.59 -5.16
N GLU A 97 11.05 10.77 -5.78
CA GLU A 97 12.25 11.62 -5.72
C GLU A 97 12.57 12.15 -4.30
N LEU A 98 11.55 12.42 -3.47
CA LEU A 98 11.73 13.19 -2.22
C LEU A 98 11.92 12.32 -0.96
N GLY A 99 12.08 11.00 -1.11
CA GLY A 99 12.26 10.08 0.01
C GLY A 99 11.08 10.01 0.98
N ALA A 100 11.29 9.42 2.17
CA ALA A 100 10.19 9.01 3.04
C ALA A 100 9.32 10.15 3.60
N ILE A 101 9.94 11.25 4.05
CA ILE A 101 9.26 12.32 4.79
C ILE A 101 8.47 13.23 3.83
N ASP A 102 9.12 13.71 2.78
CA ASP A 102 8.54 14.70 1.87
C ASP A 102 7.52 14.08 0.90
N SER A 103 7.63 12.77 0.62
CA SER A 103 6.66 12.03 -0.17
C SER A 103 5.54 11.39 0.64
N PHE A 104 5.55 11.51 1.97
CA PHE A 104 4.67 10.76 2.88
C PHE A 104 4.63 9.26 2.50
N ASN A 105 5.83 8.68 2.38
CA ASN A 105 6.07 7.33 1.89
C ASN A 105 6.51 6.42 3.04
N PRO A 106 5.56 5.76 3.73
CA PRO A 106 5.89 4.88 4.85
C PRO A 106 6.65 3.62 4.40
N GLN A 107 6.59 3.23 3.13
CA GLN A 107 7.36 2.12 2.57
C GLN A 107 8.85 2.44 2.59
N THR A 108 9.24 3.62 2.09
CA THR A 108 10.63 4.08 2.16
C THR A 108 11.09 4.19 3.61
N ALA A 109 10.29 4.78 4.50
CA ALA A 109 10.62 4.85 5.92
C ALA A 109 10.85 3.46 6.56
N PHE A 110 10.03 2.48 6.18
CA PHE A 110 10.18 1.11 6.65
C PHE A 110 11.48 0.49 6.14
N ILE A 111 11.80 0.64 4.86
CA ILE A 111 13.06 0.15 4.28
C ILE A 111 14.26 0.82 4.96
N ASP A 112 14.24 2.14 5.13
CA ASP A 112 15.30 2.90 5.78
C ASP A 112 15.50 2.46 7.24
N MET A 113 14.41 2.16 7.95
CA MET A 113 14.47 1.62 9.31
C MET A 113 15.19 0.27 9.35
N PHE A 114 14.88 -0.64 8.42
CA PHE A 114 15.54 -1.95 8.34
C PHE A 114 17.02 -1.83 7.93
N ALA A 115 17.31 -0.95 6.97
CA ALA A 115 18.68 -0.63 6.59
C ALA A 115 19.48 -0.08 7.79
N ALA A 116 18.87 0.77 8.63
CA ALA A 116 19.50 1.34 9.81
C ALA A 116 19.83 0.29 10.89
N ILE A 117 19.08 -0.82 10.96
CA ILE A 117 19.38 -1.95 11.86
C ILE A 117 20.23 -3.05 11.20
N GLY A 118 20.70 -2.82 9.97
CA GLY A 118 21.59 -3.73 9.24
C GLY A 118 20.91 -4.98 8.68
N TRP A 119 19.60 -4.90 8.39
CA TRP A 119 18.83 -5.96 7.74
C TRP A 119 18.62 -5.67 6.24
#